data_AF-A0AAN9N5E5-F1
#
_entry.id   AF-A0AAN9N5E5-F1
#
_cell.length_a   1.000
_cell.length_b   1.000
_cell.length_c   1.000
_cell.angle_alpha   90.00
_cell.angle_beta   90.00
_cell.angle_gamma   90.00
#
_symmetry.space_group_name_H-M   'P 1'
#
loop_
_entity.id
_entity.type
_entity.pdbx_description
1 polymer ?
#
loop_
_entity_poly.entity_id
_entity_poly.type
_entity_poly.pdbx_seq_one_letter_code
_entity_poly.pdbx_strand_id
1 'polypeptide(L)'
;MERGSEKEKLKTHFIFAYGTLKRGFPNHYLMEEMMSQDDADMVGAYLTEDCYPLVCGPHGIPYLINLPGSGHRVKGEVYAVSESAVAKLDEFEGVSAGCYERLPVTVLVAEEGGERVEAEAYWGHRRFGEVLWKTNGEVGLKEYGEKEAKEYVRKENRPGCRNAILDLVP
;
A
#
# COMPACT_ATOMS: atom_id res chain seq x y z
N MET A 1 4.59 38.85 -18.34
CA MET A 1 3.84 37.91 -17.48
C MET A 1 3.45 36.73 -18.33
N GLU A 2 4.34 35.74 -18.45
CA GLU A 2 3.99 34.47 -19.06
C GLU A 2 3.25 33.65 -18.00
N ARG A 3 1.94 33.48 -18.21
CA ARG A 3 1.19 32.42 -17.51
C ARG A 3 1.63 31.12 -18.17
N GLY A 4 2.54 30.41 -17.52
CA GLY A 4 2.89 29.05 -17.90
C GLY A 4 1.61 28.22 -17.92
N SER A 5 1.31 27.62 -19.07
CA SER A 5 0.28 26.59 -19.19
C SER A 5 0.67 25.45 -18.26
N GLU A 6 -0.03 25.29 -17.14
CA GLU A 6 0.00 24.03 -16.39
C GLU A 6 -0.46 22.94 -17.35
N LYS A 7 0.47 22.08 -17.77
CA LYS A 7 0.12 20.84 -18.46
C LYS A 7 -0.47 19.93 -17.39
N GLU A 8 -1.75 19.59 -17.52
CA GLU A 8 -2.35 18.52 -16.70
C GLU A 8 -1.46 17.29 -16.74
N LYS A 9 -1.12 16.75 -15.57
CA LYS A 9 -0.30 15.55 -15.49
C LYS A 9 -1.20 14.34 -15.74
N LEU A 10 -0.81 13.50 -16.68
CA LEU A 10 -1.54 12.26 -16.95
C LEU A 10 -1.35 11.29 -15.77
N LYS A 11 -2.45 10.96 -15.08
CA LYS A 11 -2.52 10.01 -13.98
C LYS A 11 -2.91 8.63 -14.52
N THR A 12 -1.95 7.92 -15.11
CA THR A 12 -2.19 6.66 -15.84
C THR A 12 -2.05 5.41 -14.97
N HIS A 13 -1.58 5.55 -13.73
CA HIS A 13 -1.35 4.42 -12.82
C HIS A 13 -2.42 4.38 -11.75
N PHE A 14 -2.90 3.19 -11.42
CA PHE A 14 -3.84 2.99 -10.32
C PHE A 14 -3.11 2.29 -9.17
N ILE A 15 -3.00 2.94 -8.02
CA ILE A 15 -2.37 2.38 -6.82
C ILE A 15 -3.45 1.99 -5.81
N PHE A 16 -3.46 0.73 -5.41
CA PHE A 16 -4.30 0.21 -4.33
C PHE A 16 -3.57 0.32 -2.99
N ALA A 17 -3.97 1.30 -2.19
CA ALA A 17 -3.51 1.50 -0.82
C ALA A 17 -4.38 0.71 0.16
N TYR A 18 -3.78 -0.26 0.86
CA TYR A 18 -4.48 -1.11 1.84
C TYR A 18 -4.09 -0.82 3.30
N GLY A 19 -3.04 -0.02 3.51
CA GLY A 19 -2.39 0.19 4.81
C GLY A 19 -2.28 1.66 5.20
N THR A 20 -1.08 2.09 5.57
CA THR A 20 -0.82 3.41 6.19
C THR A 20 -1.05 4.61 5.28
N LEU A 21 -1.14 4.40 3.97
CA LEU A 21 -1.39 5.45 2.96
C LEU A 21 -2.89 5.78 2.81
N LYS A 22 -3.78 4.94 3.35
CA LYS A 22 -5.23 5.16 3.31
C LYS A 22 -5.63 6.44 4.07
N ARG A 23 -6.79 7.01 3.75
CA ARG A 23 -7.34 8.18 4.46
C ARG A 23 -7.47 7.92 5.96
N GLY A 24 -7.03 8.88 6.77
CA GLY A 24 -7.07 8.79 8.23
C GLY A 24 -5.94 7.98 8.86
N PHE A 25 -5.00 7.46 8.06
CA PHE A 25 -3.86 6.69 8.55
C PHE A 25 -2.54 7.48 8.52
N PRO A 26 -1.51 7.04 9.28
CA PRO A 26 -0.36 7.88 9.62
C PRO A 26 0.46 8.46 8.47
N ASN A 27 0.42 7.84 7.28
CA ASN A 27 1.19 8.26 6.10
C ASN A 27 0.29 8.86 4.99
N HIS A 28 -0.99 9.11 5.25
CA HIS A 28 -1.91 9.68 4.25
C HIS A 28 -1.47 11.07 3.76
N TYR A 29 -0.70 11.80 4.57
CA TYR A 29 -0.13 13.10 4.18
C TYR A 29 0.63 13.06 2.86
N LEU A 30 1.23 11.91 2.50
CA LEU A 30 1.93 11.73 1.23
C LEU A 30 0.94 11.75 0.05
N MET A 31 -0.22 11.12 0.20
CA MET A 31 -1.29 11.18 -0.79
C MET A 31 -1.87 12.59 -0.88
N GLU A 32 -2.11 13.25 0.26
CA GLU A 32 -2.60 14.64 0.31
C GLU A 32 -1.63 15.61 -0.40
N GLU A 33 -0.32 15.47 -0.17
CA GLU A 33 0.70 16.27 -0.83
C GLU A 33 0.66 16.04 -2.36
N MET A 34 0.60 14.79 -2.81
CA MET A 34 0.52 14.48 -4.25
C MET A 34 -0.78 15.00 -4.88
N MET A 35 -1.91 14.90 -4.18
CA MET A 35 -3.18 15.49 -4.64
C MET A 35 -3.08 17.01 -4.78
N SER A 36 -2.40 17.68 -3.83
CA SER A 36 -2.17 19.14 -3.91
C SER A 36 -1.28 19.57 -5.07
N GLN A 37 -0.46 18.65 -5.59
CA GLN A 37 0.48 18.85 -6.71
C GLN A 37 -0.07 18.35 -8.06
N ASP A 38 -1.37 18.02 -8.11
CA ASP A 38 -2.04 17.40 -9.25
C ASP A 38 -1.36 16.09 -9.71
N ASP A 39 -0.74 15.38 -8.78
CA ASP A 39 -0.01 14.13 -9.01
C ASP A 39 -0.84 12.88 -8.63
N ALA A 40 -1.93 13.05 -7.88
CA ALA A 40 -2.82 11.97 -7.46
C ALA A 40 -4.28 12.42 -7.39
N ASP A 41 -5.22 11.50 -7.64
CA ASP A 41 -6.65 11.65 -7.39
C ASP A 41 -7.19 10.40 -6.67
N MET A 42 -8.06 10.60 -5.68
CA MET A 42 -8.76 9.51 -5.03
C MET A 42 -9.87 8.99 -5.95
N VAL A 43 -9.82 7.70 -6.30
CA VAL A 43 -10.83 7.04 -7.14
C VAL A 43 -11.97 6.50 -6.28
N GLY A 44 -11.66 5.81 -5.18
CA GLY A 44 -12.71 5.24 -4.32
C GLY A 44 -12.23 4.12 -3.40
N ALA A 45 -13.19 3.49 -2.71
CA ALA A 45 -12.96 2.35 -1.84
C ALA A 45 -13.20 1.02 -2.59
N TYR A 46 -12.27 0.08 -2.41
CA TYR A 46 -12.22 -1.17 -3.17
C TYR A 46 -11.86 -2.35 -2.26
N LEU A 47 -12.12 -3.56 -2.76
CA LEU A 47 -11.60 -4.81 -2.20
C LEU A 47 -10.76 -5.53 -3.25
N THR A 48 -9.72 -6.25 -2.83
CA THR A 48 -9.06 -7.22 -3.72
C THR A 48 -10.07 -8.23 -4.25
N GLU A 49 -9.92 -8.65 -5.51
CA GLU A 49 -10.74 -9.70 -6.11
C GLU A 49 -10.49 -11.03 -5.39
N ASP A 50 -9.22 -11.43 -5.31
CA ASP A 50 -8.78 -12.61 -4.58
C ASP A 50 -8.54 -12.34 -3.08
N CYS A 51 -8.46 -13.44 -2.32
CA CYS A 51 -8.01 -13.40 -0.94
C CYS A 51 -6.49 -13.34 -0.86
N TYR A 52 -5.97 -12.45 -0.01
CA TYR A 52 -4.56 -12.36 0.33
C TYR A 52 -4.34 -12.22 1.84
N PRO A 53 -3.19 -12.67 2.36
CA PRO A 53 -2.78 -12.33 3.71
C PRO A 53 -2.41 -10.86 3.84
N LEU A 54 -3.12 -10.12 4.68
CA LEU A 54 -2.68 -8.82 5.19
C LEU A 54 -2.29 -8.98 6.65
N VAL A 55 -1.05 -8.66 7.01
CA VAL A 55 -0.56 -8.81 8.38
C VAL A 55 0.23 -7.61 8.87
N CYS A 56 0.27 -7.39 10.17
CA CYS A 56 1.16 -6.42 10.78
C CYS A 56 2.49 -7.10 11.13
N GLY A 57 3.59 -6.55 10.60
CA GLY A 57 4.95 -6.92 10.99
C GLY A 57 5.46 -6.07 12.16
N PRO A 58 6.77 -6.11 12.42
CA PRO A 58 7.41 -5.26 13.42
C PRO A 58 7.01 -3.80 13.24
N HIS A 59 6.86 -3.08 14.35
CA HIS A 59 6.46 -1.67 14.36
C HIS A 59 5.07 -1.37 13.77
N GLY A 60 4.15 -2.34 13.79
CA GLY A 60 2.78 -2.18 13.30
C GLY A 60 2.68 -1.97 11.79
N ILE A 61 3.72 -2.30 11.03
CA ILE A 61 3.78 -2.06 9.58
C ILE A 61 2.87 -3.08 8.85
N PRO A 62 1.91 -2.65 8.02
CA PRO A 62 1.06 -3.57 7.27
C PRO A 62 1.79 -4.15 6.04
N TYR A 63 1.72 -5.46 5.85
CA TYR A 63 2.24 -6.18 4.70
C TYR A 63 1.15 -7.00 4.04
N LEU A 64 0.87 -6.70 2.77
CA LEU A 64 0.07 -7.55 1.90
C LEU A 64 0.97 -8.60 1.26
N ILE A 65 0.74 -9.88 1.52
CA ILE A 65 1.58 -10.97 1.04
C ILE A 65 1.01 -11.54 -0.24
N ASN A 66 1.85 -11.72 -1.27
CA ASN A 66 1.42 -12.30 -2.54
C ASN A 66 1.29 -13.82 -2.42
N LEU A 67 0.23 -14.26 -1.72
CA LEU A 67 -0.16 -15.64 -1.54
C LEU A 67 -1.67 -15.78 -1.82
N PRO A 68 -2.07 -15.79 -3.11
CA PRO A 68 -3.48 -15.79 -3.49
C PRO A 68 -4.23 -17.01 -2.93
N GLY A 69 -5.49 -16.80 -2.55
CA GLY A 69 -6.35 -17.82 -1.95
C GLY A 69 -6.19 -18.00 -0.44
N SER A 70 -5.23 -17.30 0.18
CA SER A 70 -5.03 -17.27 1.64
C SER A 70 -5.54 -15.97 2.25
N GLY A 71 -5.85 -15.96 3.55
CA GLY A 71 -6.31 -14.75 4.23
C GLY A 71 -7.70 -14.30 3.79
N HIS A 72 -7.83 -13.05 3.34
CA HIS A 72 -9.11 -12.42 3.05
C HIS A 72 -9.07 -11.52 1.82
N ARG A 73 -10.24 -11.20 1.26
CA ARG A 73 -10.37 -10.05 0.37
C ARG A 73 -10.09 -8.78 1.18
N VAL A 74 -9.04 -8.05 0.82
CA VAL A 74 -8.52 -6.95 1.61
C VAL A 74 -9.17 -5.65 1.17
N LYS A 75 -9.67 -4.87 2.13
CA LYS A 75 -10.23 -3.53 1.88
C LYS A 75 -9.13 -2.47 1.77
N GLY A 76 -9.29 -1.59 0.80
CA GLY A 76 -8.40 -0.46 0.60
C GLY A 76 -9.01 0.63 -0.26
N GLU A 77 -8.14 1.51 -0.75
CA GLU A 77 -8.46 2.70 -1.52
C GLU A 77 -7.65 2.69 -2.81
N VAL A 78 -8.27 3.08 -3.92
CA VAL A 78 -7.56 3.24 -5.20
C VAL A 78 -7.31 4.71 -5.46
N TYR A 79 -6.09 5.02 -5.87
CA TYR A 79 -5.66 6.35 -6.29
C TYR A 79 -5.17 6.29 -7.73
N ALA A 80 -5.63 7.22 -8.57
CA ALA A 80 -5.04 7.45 -9.88
C ALA A 80 -3.83 8.39 -9.70
N VAL A 81 -2.65 7.99 -10.16
CA VAL A 81 -1.40 8.73 -9.89
C VAL A 81 -0.56 8.91 -11.15
N SER A 82 0.21 9.99 -11.18
CA SER A 82 1.18 10.28 -12.24
C SER A 82 2.43 9.41 -12.10
N GLU A 83 3.24 9.33 -13.16
CA GLU A 83 4.54 8.64 -13.13
C GLU A 83 5.47 9.19 -12.02
N SER A 84 5.45 10.50 -11.78
CA SER A 84 6.26 11.12 -10.73
C SER A 84 5.78 10.74 -9.32
N ALA A 85 4.48 10.56 -9.12
CA ALA A 85 3.94 10.05 -7.87
C ALA A 85 4.33 8.59 -7.63
N VAL A 86 4.32 7.76 -8.67
CA VAL A 86 4.79 6.37 -8.58
C VAL A 86 6.24 6.31 -8.09
N ALA A 87 7.13 7.12 -8.66
CA ALA A 87 8.53 7.16 -8.24
C ALA A 87 8.70 7.55 -6.76
N LYS A 88 7.92 8.54 -6.28
CA LYS A 88 7.92 8.95 -4.86
C LYS A 88 7.41 7.83 -3.95
N LEU A 89 6.36 7.11 -4.36
CA LEU A 89 5.82 5.99 -3.60
C LEU A 89 6.78 4.80 -3.58
N ASP A 90 7.45 4.49 -4.69
CA ASP A 90 8.45 3.42 -4.77
C ASP A 90 9.66 3.68 -3.86
N GLU A 91 10.13 4.94 -3.81
CA GLU A 91 11.16 5.37 -2.87
C GLU A 91 10.67 5.25 -1.43
N PHE A 92 9.47 5.80 -1.14
CA PHE A 92 8.90 5.75 0.20
C PHE A 92 8.79 4.31 0.68
N GLU A 93 8.15 3.42 -0.08
CA GLU A 93 7.94 2.02 0.28
C GLU A 93 9.23 1.17 0.21
N GLY A 94 10.35 1.74 -0.22
CA GLY A 94 11.64 1.07 -0.20
C GLY A 94 11.68 -0.13 -1.14
N VAL A 95 11.13 0.04 -2.35
CA VAL A 95 11.13 -1.00 -3.40
C VAL A 95 12.56 -1.42 -3.74
N SER A 96 13.46 -0.45 -3.94
CA SER A 96 14.88 -0.71 -4.22
C SER A 96 15.61 -1.34 -3.03
N ALA A 97 15.14 -1.12 -1.80
CA ALA A 97 15.67 -1.70 -0.58
C ALA A 97 15.13 -3.12 -0.30
N GLY A 98 14.23 -3.64 -1.13
CA GLY A 98 13.62 -4.96 -0.96
C GLY A 98 12.64 -5.02 0.21
N CYS A 99 12.03 -3.89 0.59
CA CYS A 99 11.01 -3.84 1.65
C CYS A 99 9.63 -4.24 1.11
N TYR A 100 9.28 -3.71 -0.05
CA TYR A 100 8.09 -4.07 -0.79
C TYR A 100 8.43 -4.29 -2.26
N GLU A 101 7.53 -4.90 -3.00
CA GLU A 101 7.56 -5.01 -4.46
C GLU A 101 6.27 -4.41 -5.00
N ARG A 102 6.35 -3.51 -5.98
CA ARG A 102 5.15 -3.02 -6.67
C ARG A 102 4.76 -4.04 -7.75
N LEU A 103 3.60 -4.67 -7.59
CA LEU A 103 3.09 -5.68 -8.52
C LEU A 103 1.58 -5.46 -8.77
N PRO A 104 1.05 -5.94 -9.91
CA PRO A 104 -0.38 -5.83 -10.21
C PRO A 104 -1.28 -6.46 -9.16
N VAL A 105 -2.46 -5.88 -8.99
CA VAL A 105 -3.57 -6.41 -8.19
C VAL A 105 -4.90 -6.07 -8.87
N THR A 106 -5.79 -7.04 -8.97
CA THR A 106 -7.16 -6.77 -9.39
C THR A 106 -8.02 -6.43 -8.18
N VAL A 107 -8.77 -5.35 -8.29
CA VAL A 107 -9.69 -4.88 -7.23
C VAL A 107 -11.09 -4.61 -7.78
N LEU A 108 -12.08 -4.76 -6.91
CA LEU A 108 -13.50 -4.58 -7.20
C LEU A 108 -14.04 -3.45 -6.32
N VAL A 109 -14.88 -2.57 -6.87
CA VAL A 109 -15.60 -1.56 -6.08
C VAL A 109 -16.35 -2.27 -4.95
N ALA A 110 -16.36 -1.67 -3.76
CA ALA A 110 -16.93 -2.31 -2.57
C ALA A 110 -18.47 -2.47 -2.59
N GLU A 111 -19.15 -1.83 -3.53
CA GLU A 111 -20.61 -1.90 -3.72
C GLU A 111 -21.00 -3.08 -4.64
N GLU A 112 -22.23 -3.60 -4.49
CA GLU A 112 -22.71 -4.77 -5.27
C GLU A 112 -22.74 -4.48 -6.78
N GLY A 113 -22.16 -5.37 -7.58
CA GLY A 113 -21.97 -5.18 -9.03
C GLY A 113 -20.72 -4.36 -9.40
N GLY A 114 -19.83 -4.14 -8.44
CA GLY A 114 -18.69 -3.25 -8.53
C GLY A 114 -17.76 -3.46 -9.73
N GLU A 115 -17.38 -2.35 -10.34
CA GLU A 115 -16.43 -2.28 -11.46
C GLU A 115 -15.07 -2.89 -11.07
N ARG A 116 -14.50 -3.64 -12.01
CA ARG A 116 -13.18 -4.27 -11.88
C ARG A 116 -12.11 -3.31 -12.37
N VAL A 117 -11.12 -3.03 -11.53
CA VAL A 117 -9.98 -2.17 -11.84
C VAL A 117 -8.70 -2.97 -11.72
N GLU A 118 -7.86 -2.88 -12.75
CA GLU A 118 -6.46 -3.33 -12.67
C GLU A 118 -5.63 -2.22 -12.04
N ALA A 119 -5.06 -2.50 -10.88
CA ALA A 119 -4.23 -1.60 -10.12
C ALA A 119 -2.88 -2.25 -9.82
N GLU A 120 -2.03 -1.53 -9.11
CA GLU A 120 -0.80 -2.04 -8.52
C GLU A 120 -0.85 -1.84 -7.01
N ALA A 121 -0.23 -2.73 -6.27
CA ALA A 121 -0.07 -2.60 -4.82
C ALA A 121 1.40 -2.82 -4.44
N TYR A 122 1.77 -2.31 -3.27
CA TYR A 122 3.05 -2.60 -2.65
C TYR A 122 2.93 -3.89 -1.85
N TRP A 123 3.46 -4.99 -2.37
CA TRP A 123 3.43 -6.30 -1.74
C TRP A 123 4.63 -6.48 -0.81
N GLY A 124 4.44 -7.10 0.35
CA GLY A 124 5.56 -7.48 1.20
C GLY A 124 6.53 -8.34 0.41
N HIS A 125 7.83 -7.98 0.45
CA HIS A 125 8.81 -8.56 -0.46
C HIS A 125 8.86 -10.10 -0.36
N ARG A 126 8.92 -10.78 -1.50
CA ARG A 126 8.85 -12.25 -1.63
C ARG A 126 9.85 -13.00 -0.77
N ARG A 127 10.97 -12.36 -0.43
CA ARG A 127 12.04 -12.94 0.43
C ARG A 127 11.57 -13.26 1.85
N PHE A 128 10.54 -12.59 2.35
CA PHE A 128 10.08 -12.76 3.72
C PHE A 128 8.57 -12.86 3.88
N GLY A 129 7.78 -12.51 2.85
CA GLY A 129 6.33 -12.41 2.97
C GLY A 129 5.65 -13.67 3.52
N GLU A 130 6.02 -14.85 3.02
CA GLU A 130 5.48 -16.12 3.53
C GLU A 130 5.93 -16.45 4.96
N VAL A 131 7.17 -16.09 5.33
CA VAL A 131 7.66 -16.28 6.70
C VAL A 131 6.85 -15.41 7.66
N LEU A 132 6.62 -14.15 7.28
CA LEU A 132 5.81 -13.22 8.07
C LEU A 132 4.37 -13.74 8.25
N TRP A 133 3.78 -14.31 7.20
CA TRP A 133 2.47 -14.93 7.26
C TRP A 133 2.41 -16.08 8.28
N LYS A 134 3.38 -17.00 8.21
CA LYS A 134 3.48 -18.14 9.13
C LYS A 134 3.74 -17.71 10.57
N THR A 135 4.60 -16.72 10.79
CA THR A 135 4.88 -16.21 12.14
C THR A 135 3.69 -15.53 12.78
N ASN A 136 2.76 -14.99 11.97
CA ASN A 136 1.48 -14.47 12.43
C ASN A 136 0.39 -15.54 12.54
N GLY A 137 0.79 -16.82 12.59
CA GLY A 137 -0.12 -17.95 12.80
C GLY A 137 -1.11 -18.18 11.67
N GLU A 138 -0.80 -17.68 10.47
CA GLU A 138 -1.69 -17.74 9.31
C GLU A 138 -3.06 -17.08 9.58
N VAL A 139 -3.06 -16.01 10.38
CA VAL A 139 -4.22 -15.16 10.63
C VAL A 139 -3.98 -13.76 10.08
N GLY A 140 -4.86 -13.34 9.18
CA GLY A 140 -4.74 -12.08 8.45
C GLY A 140 -5.89 -11.12 8.75
N LEU A 141 -5.67 -9.85 8.43
CA LEU A 141 -6.64 -8.78 8.54
C LEU A 141 -7.49 -8.69 7.28
N LYS A 142 -8.78 -8.38 7.43
CA LYS A 142 -9.64 -7.97 6.31
C LYS A 142 -9.36 -6.53 5.88
N GLU A 143 -8.88 -5.72 6.81
CA GLU A 143 -8.64 -4.30 6.65
C GLU A 143 -7.63 -3.85 7.72
N TYR A 144 -6.68 -3.02 7.32
CA TYR A 144 -5.86 -2.28 8.28
C TYR A 144 -6.69 -1.16 8.91
N GLY A 145 -6.91 -1.21 10.22
CA GLY A 145 -7.80 -0.31 10.96
C GLY A 145 -7.09 0.52 12.02
N GLU A 146 -7.87 1.32 12.76
CA GLU A 146 -7.35 2.21 13.80
C GLU A 146 -6.61 1.46 14.92
N LYS A 147 -7.01 0.22 15.21
CA LYS A 147 -6.38 -0.61 16.23
C LYS A 147 -4.92 -0.88 15.86
N GLU A 148 -4.67 -1.32 14.63
CA GLU A 148 -3.33 -1.61 14.13
C GLU A 148 -2.52 -0.31 13.96
N ALA A 149 -3.18 0.77 13.53
CA ALA A 149 -2.55 2.08 13.38
C ALA A 149 -1.97 2.66 14.68
N LYS A 150 -2.50 2.28 15.85
CA LYS A 150 -1.95 2.69 17.17
C LYS A 150 -0.58 2.07 17.45
N GLU A 151 -0.28 0.91 16.88
CA GLU A 151 0.99 0.22 17.04
C GLU A 151 2.02 0.63 15.99
N TYR A 152 1.61 1.45 15.02
CA TYR A 152 2.47 1.89 13.92
C TYR A 152 3.56 2.86 14.38
N VAL A 153 4.82 2.54 14.07
CA VAL A 153 5.95 3.46 14.24
C VAL A 153 6.38 4.00 12.88
N ARG A 154 6.38 5.34 12.76
CA ARG A 154 6.86 6.06 11.57
C ARG A 154 8.30 5.73 11.22
N LYS A 155 8.65 5.82 9.93
CA LYS A 155 9.98 5.45 9.42
C LYS A 155 11.08 6.24 10.13
N GLU A 156 10.89 7.54 10.37
CA GLU A 156 11.86 8.41 11.07
C GLU A 156 12.13 8.00 12.54
N ASN A 157 11.19 7.28 13.17
CA ASN A 157 11.24 6.90 14.59
C ASN A 157 11.63 5.44 14.80
N ARG A 158 11.93 4.68 13.73
CA ARG A 158 12.33 3.28 13.84
C ARG A 158 13.80 3.18 14.25
N PRO A 159 14.14 2.46 15.33
CA PRO A 159 15.53 2.27 15.72
C PRO A 159 16.31 1.53 14.61
N GLY A 160 17.40 2.12 14.12
CA GLY A 160 18.35 1.47 13.23
C GLY A 160 18.05 1.48 11.72
N CYS A 161 17.11 2.30 11.21
CA CYS A 161 16.82 2.46 9.77
C CYS A 161 16.51 1.17 9.00
N ARG A 162 16.11 0.08 9.68
CA ARG A 162 15.84 -1.21 9.03
C ARG A 162 14.41 -1.61 9.30
N ASN A 163 13.68 -1.92 8.22
CA ASN A 163 12.50 -2.76 8.31
C ASN A 163 13.01 -4.15 8.71
N ALA A 164 13.14 -4.38 10.01
CA ALA A 164 13.85 -5.52 10.63
C ALA A 164 13.23 -6.89 10.34
N ILE A 165 12.41 -7.03 9.29
CA ILE A 165 12.00 -8.35 8.79
C ILE A 165 13.17 -9.07 8.11
N LEU A 166 14.08 -8.34 7.46
CA LEU A 166 15.28 -8.96 6.87
C LEU A 166 16.19 -9.60 7.92
N ASP A 167 16.10 -9.17 9.19
CA ASP A 167 16.83 -9.74 10.32
C ASP A 167 16.04 -10.85 11.05
N LEU A 168 14.75 -11.02 10.73
CA LEU A 168 13.86 -12.04 11.31
C LEU A 168 13.74 -13.31 10.47
N VAL A 169 14.32 -13.32 9.26
CA VAL A 169 14.39 -14.50 8.40
C VAL A 169 15.85 -14.98 8.39
N PRO A 170 16.15 -16.21 8.84
CA PRO A 170 17.51 -16.76 8.81
C PRO A 170 18.07 -16.92 7.39
#